data_AF-A0A961TU79-F1
#
_entry.id   AF-A0A961TU79-F1
#
_cell.length_a   1.000
_cell.length_b   1.000
_cell.length_c   1.000
_cell.angle_alpha   90.00
_cell.angle_beta   90.00
_cell.angle_gamma   90.00
#
_symmetry.space_group_name_H-M   'P 1'
#
loop_
_entity.id
_entity.type
_entity.pdbx_description
1 polymer ?
#
loop_
_entity_poly.entity_id
_entity_poly.type
_entity_poly.pdbx_seq_one_letter_code
_entity_poly.pdbx_strand_id
1 'polypeptide(L)' 'MSEIELGCNKKAKRLLRVKVPAADGAGLAWLYENGEVLTRKTGRDGSLTIDIRVGPERVERVLRRFPNASVH' A
#
# COMPACT_ATOMS: atom_id res chain seq x y z
N MET A 1 29.52 7.20 -9.05
CA MET A 1 28.34 8.02 -8.70
C MET A 1 27.13 7.33 -9.33
N SER A 2 26.34 6.49 -8.68
CA SER A 2 26.14 6.31 -7.24
C SER A 2 25.99 4.82 -6.92
N GLU A 3 26.72 4.46 -5.87
CA GLU A 3 26.73 3.20 -5.17
C GLU A 3 25.43 3.09 -4.37
N ILE A 4 24.50 2.24 -4.79
CA ILE A 4 23.39 1.83 -3.93
C ILE A 4 23.63 0.37 -3.59
N GLU A 5 24.57 0.19 -2.67
CA GLU A 5 24.65 -1.00 -1.84
C GLU A 5 23.38 -1.09 -1.00
N LEU A 6 22.39 -1.87 -1.45
CA LEU A 6 21.46 -2.50 -0.54
C LEU A 6 21.42 -3.99 -0.83
N GLY A 7 22.29 -4.70 -0.11
CA GLY A 7 22.10 -6.12 0.16
C GLY A 7 20.65 -6.36 0.53
N CYS A 8 20.01 -7.24 -0.24
CA CYS A 8 18.64 -7.69 -0.05
C CYS A 8 18.60 -8.60 1.20
N ASN A 9 18.85 -8.04 2.38
CA ASN A 9 18.66 -8.73 3.64
C ASN A 9 17.15 -8.80 3.91
N LYS A 10 16.52 -9.89 3.47
CA LYS A 10 15.17 -10.38 3.80
C LYS A 10 14.23 -9.31 4.38
N LYS A 11 13.85 -8.31 3.60
CA LYS A 11 12.90 -7.31 4.11
C LYS A 11 11.50 -7.94 4.11
N ALA A 12 11.06 -8.33 5.31
CA ALA A 12 9.74 -8.89 5.55
C ALA A 12 8.66 -7.98 4.92
N LYS A 13 7.75 -8.59 4.16
CA LYS A 13 6.60 -7.89 3.55
C LYS A 13 5.87 -7.10 4.64
N ARG A 14 5.63 -5.82 4.41
CA ARG A 14 4.91 -4.95 5.35
C ARG A 14 3.46 -4.90 4.97
N LEU A 15 2.62 -4.87 6.00
CA LEU A 15 1.17 -4.79 5.86
C LEU A 15 0.79 -3.32 5.97
N LEU A 16 0.19 -2.79 4.91
CA LEU A 16 -0.19 -1.40 4.78
C LEU A 16 -1.70 -1.32 4.72
N ARG A 17 -2.26 -0.48 5.59
CA ARG A 17 -3.67 -0.14 5.57
C ARG A 17 -3.86 1.16 4.81
N VAL A 18 -4.59 1.09 3.71
CA VAL A 18 -4.91 2.22 2.85
C VAL A 18 -6.41 2.50 2.96
N LYS A 19 -6.76 3.73 3.34
CA LYS A 19 -8.13 4.21 3.24
C LYS A 19 -8.33 4.87 1.88
N VAL A 20 -9.23 4.31 1.10
CA VAL A 20 -9.59 4.78 -0.24
C VAL A 20 -11.06 5.20 -0.20
N PRO A 21 -11.43 6.43 -0.57
CA PRO A 21 -12.83 6.79 -0.75
C PRO A 21 -13.50 5.86 -1.76
N ALA A 22 -14.77 5.45 -1.58
CA ALA A 22 -15.44 4.60 -2.57
C ALA A 22 -15.51 5.24 -3.97
N ALA A 23 -15.44 6.57 -4.06
CA ALA A 23 -15.35 7.31 -5.32
C ALA A 23 -13.98 7.18 -6.02
N ASP A 24 -12.92 6.77 -5.31
CA ASP A 24 -11.56 6.69 -5.84
C ASP A 24 -11.24 5.28 -6.35
N GLY A 25 -11.89 4.91 -7.45
CA GLY A 25 -11.68 3.61 -8.11
C GLY A 25 -10.27 3.45 -8.71
N ALA A 26 -9.63 4.55 -9.08
CA ALA A 26 -8.27 4.55 -9.60
C ALA A 26 -7.24 4.11 -8.56
N GLY A 27 -7.39 4.59 -7.31
CA GLY A 27 -6.55 4.14 -6.21
C GLY A 27 -6.73 2.65 -5.91
N LEU A 28 -7.98 2.16 -5.95
CA LEU A 28 -8.27 0.74 -5.76
C LEU A 28 -7.64 -0.13 -6.85
N ALA A 29 -7.82 0.22 -8.13
CA ALA A 29 -7.23 -0.50 -9.25
C ALA A 29 -5.69 -0.54 -9.14
N TRP A 30 -5.08 0.59 -8.78
CA TRP A 30 -3.64 0.67 -8.57
C TRP A 30 -3.16 -0.24 -7.43
N LEU A 31 -3.92 -0.36 -6.33
CA LEU A 31 -3.60 -1.27 -5.22
C LEU A 31 -3.64 -2.74 -5.64
N TYR A 32 -4.60 -3.12 -6.49
CA TYR A 32 -4.68 -4.47 -7.07
C TYR A 32 -3.51 -4.78 -8.01
N GLU A 33 -3.03 -3.79 -8.76
CA GLU A 33 -1.91 -3.94 -9.71
C GLU A 33 -0.54 -3.92 -9.02
N ASN A 34 -0.40 -3.12 -7.95
CA ASN A 34 0.89 -2.81 -7.33
C ASN A 34 1.11 -3.54 -6.00
N GLY A 35 0.10 -4.19 -5.44
CA GLY A 35 0.19 -4.88 -4.16
C GLY A 35 -0.75 -6.07 -4.04
N GLU A 36 -0.50 -6.88 -3.01
CA GLU A 36 -1.36 -8.02 -2.70
C GLU A 36 -2.42 -7.57 -1.70
N VAL A 37 -3.68 -7.48 -2.15
CA VAL A 37 -4.81 -7.13 -1.28
C VAL A 37 -5.16 -8.32 -0.40
N LEU A 38 -4.98 -8.18 0.91
CA LEU A 38 -5.34 -9.19 1.90
C LEU A 38 -6.77 -9.04 2.39
N THR A 39 -7.19 -7.79 2.62
CA THR A 39 -8.52 -7.52 3.15
C THR A 39 -9.07 -6.24 2.54
N ARG A 40 -10.38 -6.26 2.32
CA ARG A 40 -11.16 -5.08 1.94
C ARG A 40 -12.33 -4.98 2.89
N LYS A 41 -12.44 -3.87 3.59
CA LYS A 41 -13.56 -3.55 4.47
C LYS A 41 -14.19 -2.24 4.03
N THR A 42 -15.48 -2.26 3.79
CA THR A 42 -16.26 -1.02 3.57
C THR A 42 -16.66 -0.46 4.93
N GLY A 43 -16.21 0.75 5.24
CA GLY A 43 -16.62 1.48 6.42
C GLY A 43 -18.01 2.10 6.25
N ARG A 44 -18.67 2.41 7.38
CA ARG A 44 -20.01 3.02 7.38
C ARG A 44 -20.05 4.41 6.75
N ASP A 45 -18.94 5.15 6.77
CA ASP A 45 -18.76 6.43 6.06
C ASP A 45 -18.64 6.30 4.54
N GLY A 46 -18.73 5.10 3.96
CA GLY A 46 -18.49 4.87 2.53
C GLY A 46 -17.00 4.88 2.15
N SER A 47 -16.10 4.90 3.13
CA SER A 47 -14.66 4.73 2.90
C SER A 47 -14.28 3.25 2.85
N LEU A 48 -13.47 2.86 1.89
CA LEU A 48 -12.90 1.53 1.79
C LEU A 48 -11.58 1.48 2.55
N THR A 49 -11.49 0.60 3.53
CA THR A 49 -10.24 0.24 4.19
C THR A 49 -9.68 -1.01 3.53
N ILE A 50 -8.55 -0.88 2.86
CA ILE A 50 -7.85 -1.97 2.18
C ILE A 50 -6.58 -2.27 2.96
N ASP A 51 -6.37 -3.53 3.35
CA ASP A 51 -5.09 -4.01 3.86
C ASP A 51 -4.33 -4.70 2.72
N ILE A 52 -3.18 -4.14 2.35
CA ILE A 52 -2.30 -4.68 1.32
C ILE A 52 -0.97 -5.13 1.91
N ARG A 53 -0.40 -6.21 1.40
CA ARG A 53 1.00 -6.58 1.67
C ARG A 53 1.87 -6.18 0.50
N VAL A 54 2.92 -5.42 0.78
CA VAL A 54 3.90 -5.02 -0.22
C VAL A 54 5.31 -5.19 0.30
N GLY A 55 6.23 -5.39 -0.65
CA GLY A 55 7.66 -5.33 -0.38
C GLY A 55 8.06 -3.93 0.09
N PRO A 56 9.11 -3.81 0.92
CA PRO A 56 9.63 -2.54 1.43
C PRO A 56 9.90 -1.49 0.35
N GLU A 57 10.30 -1.91 -0.87
CA GLU A 57 10.60 -1.01 -1.99
C GLU A 57 9.35 -0.32 -2.54
N ARG A 58 8.18 -0.95 -2.34
CA ARG A 58 6.89 -0.42 -2.77
C ARG A 58 6.19 0.35 -1.66
N VAL A 59 6.55 0.11 -0.39
CA VAL A 59 6.00 0.86 0.77
C VAL A 59 6.14 2.37 0.55
N GLU A 60 7.33 2.84 0.20
CA GLU A 60 7.57 4.27 -0.05
C GLU A 60 6.73 4.80 -1.22
N ARG A 61 6.55 4.01 -2.28
CA ARG A 61 5.72 4.37 -3.43
C ARG A 61 4.24 4.49 -3.05
N VAL A 62 3.74 3.54 -2.25
CA VAL A 62 2.36 3.55 -1.74
C VAL A 62 2.14 4.76 -0.84
N LEU A 63 3.05 5.03 0.10
CA LEU A 63 2.95 6.19 1.01
C LEU A 63 3.01 7.53 0.26
N ARG A 64 3.82 7.63 -0.81
CA ARG A 64 3.85 8.83 -1.66
C ARG A 64 2.54 9.03 -2.43
N ARG A 65 1.89 7.95 -2.88
CA ARG A 65 0.63 8.01 -3.63
C ARG A 65 -0.56 8.25 -2.71
N PHE A 66 -0.55 7.63 -1.53
CA PHE A 66 -1.59 7.68 -0.53
C PHE A 66 -0.98 8.22 0.77
N PRO A 67 -0.97 9.55 0.96
CA PRO A 67 -0.49 10.14 2.22
C PRO A 67 -1.32 9.70 3.44
N ASN A 68 -2.55 9.21 3.22
CA ASN A 68 -3.43 8.65 4.25
C ASN A 68 -3.20 7.14 4.50
N ALA A 69 -2.21 6.51 3.85
CA ALA A 69 -1.87 5.12 4.13
C ALA A 69 -1.09 5.02 5.45
N SER A 70 -1.41 4.00 6.25
CA SER A 70 -0.74 3.72 7.52
C SER A 70 -0.06 2.35 7.46
N VAL A 71 1.22 2.29 7.83
CA VAL A 71 1.97 1.03 7.94
C VAL A 71 1.65 0.40 9.28
N HIS A 72 1.29 -0.88 9.28
CA HIS A 72 1.12 -1.70 10.47
C HIS A 72 2.30 -2.66 10.66
#